data_AF-A0A5J5MR62-F1
#
_entry.id   AF-A0A5J5MR62-F1
#
_cell.length_a   1.000
_cell.length_b   1.000
_cell.length_c   1.000
_cell.angle_alpha   90.00
_cell.angle_beta   90.00
_cell.angle_gamma   90.00
#
_symmetry.space_group_name_H-M   'P 1'
#
loop_
_entity.id
_entity.type
_entity.pdbx_description
1 polymer ?
#
loop_
_entity_poly.entity_id
_entity_poly.type
_entity_poly.pdbx_seq_one_letter_code
_entity_poly.pdbx_strand_id
1 'polypeptide(L)'
;MAALTQNPQFKKLKTWYEQHGSDLNLRRLFEGDKDRFNRFSLNLNTNHGHILVDYSKNLVTETVMQMLVDLAKSRGVEAARERMFTGEKINFTEDRAVLHVALRNRSNTPILVDGKDVMPEVNRVLEKMKSFCQRVRSGEWKGYSGKAITDVINIGIGGSDLGPLMVTEALKPYSAEGPRVWFVSNIDGTHIAKTLASLNPESSLFIIASKTFTTQETITNAETAKEWFLLSAKDPSAVAKHFVALSTNTSTLRMRWPKYWSFSFSISPCNEHPGLISFRMDWLDLLAVQGTLKSLLSPVKGLMTFF
;
A
#
# COMPACT_ATOMS: atom_id res chain seq x y z
N MET A 1 28.14 21.03 -5.02
CA MET A 1 26.76 21.39 -5.45
C MET A 1 26.01 20.11 -5.81
N ALA A 2 24.69 20.08 -5.66
CA ALA A 2 23.87 18.90 -5.98
C ALA A 2 23.70 18.70 -7.49
N ALA A 3 23.44 17.47 -7.93
CA ALA A 3 23.32 17.12 -9.35
C ALA A 3 22.20 17.91 -10.07
N LEU A 4 21.13 18.30 -9.36
CA LEU A 4 20.07 19.14 -9.91
C LEU A 4 20.55 20.57 -10.22
N THR A 5 21.22 21.23 -9.27
CA THR A 5 21.63 22.63 -9.43
C THR A 5 22.77 22.82 -10.44
N GLN A 6 23.47 21.73 -10.79
CA GLN A 6 24.47 21.71 -11.85
C GLN A 6 23.88 21.44 -13.24
N ASN A 7 22.65 20.90 -13.34
CA ASN A 7 22.04 20.53 -14.60
C ASN A 7 21.73 21.76 -15.49
N PRO A 8 22.13 21.76 -16.78
CA PRO A 8 21.91 22.90 -17.67
C PRO A 8 20.44 23.27 -17.88
N GLN A 9 19.54 22.29 -17.97
CA GLN A 9 18.10 22.55 -18.13
C GLN A 9 17.50 23.18 -16.87
N PHE A 10 17.98 22.78 -15.69
CA PHE A 10 17.57 23.41 -14.43
C PHE A 10 18.05 24.86 -14.37
N LYS A 11 19.31 25.13 -14.74
CA LYS A 11 19.85 26.49 -14.81
C LYS A 11 19.05 27.36 -15.80
N LYS A 12 18.74 26.82 -16.98
CA LYS A 12 17.89 27.49 -18.00
C LYS A 12 16.52 27.84 -17.43
N LEU A 13 15.84 26.87 -16.81
CA LEU A 13 14.53 27.09 -16.18
C LEU A 13 14.61 28.14 -15.07
N LYS A 14 15.65 28.09 -14.23
CA LYS A 14 15.86 29.06 -13.15
C LYS A 14 16.08 30.48 -13.70
N THR A 15 16.96 30.63 -14.68
CA THR A 15 17.19 31.94 -15.33
C THR A 15 15.93 32.45 -16.01
N TRP A 16 15.16 31.59 -16.69
CA TRP A 16 13.88 32.00 -17.28
C TRP A 16 12.91 32.50 -16.22
N TYR A 17 12.81 31.81 -15.07
CA TYR A 17 11.97 32.22 -13.94
C TYR A 17 12.43 33.55 -13.34
N GLU A 18 13.74 33.75 -13.17
CA GLU A 18 14.30 35.02 -12.67
C GLU A 18 13.98 36.20 -13.60
N GLN A 19 13.87 35.94 -14.91
CA GLN A 19 13.58 36.96 -15.92
C GLN A 19 12.08 37.24 -16.15
N HIS A 20 11.22 36.22 -16.03
CA HIS A 20 9.81 36.31 -16.46
C HIS A 20 8.81 35.85 -15.40
N GLY A 21 9.26 35.30 -14.27
CA GLY A 21 8.40 34.68 -13.27
C GLY A 21 7.40 35.67 -12.66
N SER A 22 7.77 36.95 -12.54
CA SER A 22 6.87 38.02 -12.07
C SER A 22 5.72 38.33 -13.02
N ASP A 23 5.86 38.00 -14.31
CA ASP A 23 4.86 38.29 -15.34
C ASP A 23 3.75 37.23 -15.38
N LEU A 24 3.98 36.08 -14.73
CA LEU A 24 3.01 35.00 -14.65
C LEU A 24 1.84 35.41 -13.76
N ASN A 25 0.71 35.70 -14.40
CA ASN A 25 -0.56 35.97 -13.74
C ASN A 25 -1.63 35.02 -14.26
N LEU A 26 -2.20 34.18 -13.39
CA LEU A 26 -3.18 33.17 -13.81
C LEU A 26 -4.35 33.77 -14.59
N ARG A 27 -4.94 34.89 -14.13
CA ARG A 27 -6.06 35.51 -14.81
C ARG A 27 -5.69 35.93 -16.24
N ARG A 28 -4.56 36.61 -16.41
CA ARG A 28 -4.06 37.01 -17.74
C ARG A 28 -3.74 35.81 -18.63
N LEU A 29 -3.20 34.72 -18.05
CA LEU A 29 -2.92 33.49 -18.79
C LEU A 29 -4.20 32.83 -19.34
N PHE A 30 -5.31 32.85 -18.59
CA PHE A 30 -6.61 32.38 -19.08
C PHE A 30 -7.29 33.38 -20.04
N GLU A 31 -7.12 34.67 -19.82
CA GLU A 31 -7.65 35.70 -20.71
C GLU A 31 -6.98 35.64 -22.09
N GLY A 32 -5.65 35.44 -22.11
CA GLY A 32 -4.81 35.39 -23.30
C GLY A 32 -4.82 34.06 -24.04
N ASP A 33 -5.29 32.97 -23.44
CA ASP A 33 -5.46 31.66 -24.08
C ASP A 33 -6.83 31.07 -23.72
N LYS A 34 -7.81 31.20 -24.63
CA LYS A 34 -9.17 30.68 -24.45
C LYS A 34 -9.22 29.15 -24.42
N ASP A 35 -8.19 28.47 -24.95
CA ASP A 35 -8.10 27.01 -24.99
C ASP A 35 -7.22 26.44 -23.87
N ARG A 36 -6.75 27.28 -22.94
CA ARG A 36 -5.81 26.90 -21.88
C ARG A 36 -6.23 25.65 -21.09
N PHE A 37 -7.52 25.50 -20.78
CA PHE A 37 -8.00 24.30 -20.09
C PHE A 37 -7.69 23.03 -20.88
N ASN A 38 -8.02 22.99 -22.18
CA ASN A 38 -7.81 21.80 -23.02
C ASN A 38 -6.33 21.49 -23.20
N ARG A 39 -5.49 22.52 -23.29
CA ARG A 39 -4.03 22.38 -23.49
C ARG A 39 -3.27 21.96 -22.23
N PHE A 40 -3.79 22.33 -21.06
CA PHE A 40 -3.18 22.08 -19.75
C PHE A 40 -4.07 21.17 -18.88
N SER A 41 -4.74 20.20 -19.52
CA SER A 41 -5.43 19.12 -18.83
C SER A 41 -5.20 17.80 -19.53
N LEU A 42 -5.32 16.71 -18.76
CA LEU A 42 -5.32 15.35 -19.27
C LEU A 42 -6.59 14.66 -18.80
N ASN A 43 -7.39 14.16 -19.74
CA ASN A 43 -8.55 13.33 -19.45
C ASN A 43 -8.19 11.87 -19.70
N LEU A 44 -7.95 11.12 -18.61
CA LEU A 44 -7.55 9.73 -18.66
C LEU A 44 -8.79 8.84 -18.57
N ASN A 45 -9.08 8.10 -19.63
CA ASN A 45 -10.09 7.05 -19.60
C ASN A 45 -9.46 5.74 -19.10
N THR A 46 -9.96 5.24 -17.97
CA THR A 46 -9.48 4.00 -17.34
C THR A 46 -10.29 2.76 -17.73
N ASN A 47 -11.28 2.89 -18.63
CA ASN A 47 -12.36 1.93 -18.92
C ASN A 47 -13.33 1.69 -17.74
N HIS A 48 -13.06 2.23 -16.56
CA HIS A 48 -13.91 2.15 -15.37
C HIS A 48 -14.28 3.52 -14.80
N GLY A 49 -14.02 4.58 -15.58
CA GLY A 49 -14.22 5.96 -15.18
C GLY A 49 -13.14 6.87 -15.75
N HIS A 50 -13.37 8.16 -15.62
CA HIS A 50 -12.45 9.20 -16.06
C HIS A 50 -11.70 9.80 -14.88
N ILE A 51 -10.42 10.08 -15.08
CA ILE A 51 -9.61 10.91 -14.19
C ILE A 51 -9.21 12.15 -14.98
N LEU A 52 -9.80 13.30 -14.63
CA LEU A 52 -9.40 14.58 -15.17
C LEU A 52 -8.30 15.18 -14.30
N VAL A 53 -7.10 15.27 -14.84
CA VAL A 53 -5.99 16.02 -14.24
C VAL A 53 -5.95 17.40 -14.89
N ASP A 54 -6.70 18.34 -14.33
CA ASP A 54 -6.66 19.76 -14.72
C ASP A 54 -5.51 20.47 -14.01
N TYR A 55 -4.44 20.76 -14.74
CA TYR A 55 -3.31 21.55 -14.25
C TYR A 55 -3.24 22.96 -14.87
N SER A 56 -4.31 23.41 -15.54
CA SER A 56 -4.39 24.71 -16.22
C SER A 56 -4.28 25.91 -15.27
N LYS A 57 -4.65 25.73 -14.01
CA LYS A 57 -4.59 26.75 -12.94
C LYS A 57 -3.22 26.86 -12.27
N ASN A 58 -2.18 26.34 -12.90
CA ASN A 58 -0.79 26.52 -12.47
C ASN A 58 -0.13 27.70 -13.21
N LEU A 59 0.86 28.33 -12.57
CA LEU A 59 1.67 29.42 -13.12
C LEU A 59 2.69 28.87 -14.13
N VAL A 60 2.19 28.37 -15.25
CA VAL A 60 2.99 27.77 -16.33
C VAL A 60 2.51 28.23 -17.69
N THR A 61 3.43 28.39 -18.62
CA THR A 61 3.17 28.51 -20.06
C THR A 61 3.63 27.25 -20.76
N GLU A 62 3.40 27.13 -22.07
CA GLU A 62 3.93 26.01 -22.85
C GLU A 62 5.46 25.94 -22.77
N THR A 63 6.12 27.09 -22.86
CA THR A 63 7.58 27.19 -22.74
C THR A 63 8.05 26.63 -21.41
N VAL A 64 7.35 26.93 -20.31
CA VAL A 64 7.67 26.39 -18.99
C VAL A 64 7.47 24.88 -18.95
N MET A 65 6.34 24.38 -19.47
CA MET A 65 6.08 22.94 -19.52
C MET A 65 7.14 22.20 -20.35
N GLN A 66 7.54 22.75 -21.51
CA GLN A 66 8.60 22.18 -22.32
C GLN A 66 9.93 22.13 -21.57
N MET A 67 10.33 23.21 -20.88
CA MET A 67 11.55 23.23 -20.07
C MET A 67 11.49 22.23 -18.90
N LEU A 68 10.33 22.03 -18.28
CA LEU A 68 10.14 21.03 -17.22
C LEU A 68 10.27 19.60 -17.76
N VAL A 69 9.68 19.31 -18.93
CA VAL A 69 9.81 18.01 -19.60
C VAL A 69 11.26 17.75 -20.04
N ASP A 70 11.93 18.75 -20.61
CA ASP A 70 13.36 18.65 -20.98
C ASP A 70 14.24 18.43 -19.75
N LEU A 71 13.92 19.08 -18.62
CA LEU A 71 14.58 18.84 -17.35
C LEU A 71 14.38 17.39 -16.90
N ALA A 72 13.15 16.86 -16.93
CA ALA A 72 12.87 15.47 -16.57
C ALA A 72 13.67 14.47 -17.42
N LYS A 73 13.73 14.68 -18.74
CA LYS A 73 14.56 13.88 -19.66
C LYS A 73 16.04 13.96 -19.30
N SER A 74 16.57 15.17 -19.11
CA SER A 74 18.00 15.38 -18.77
C SER A 74 18.40 14.85 -17.39
N ARG A 75 17.42 14.63 -16.49
CA ARG A 75 17.61 14.00 -15.18
C ARG A 75 17.46 12.49 -15.22
N GLY A 76 17.17 11.91 -16.39
CA GLY A 76 17.12 10.46 -16.59
C GLY A 76 15.88 9.81 -15.97
N VAL A 77 14.75 10.52 -15.91
CA VAL A 77 13.51 9.99 -15.30
C VAL A 77 13.05 8.70 -16.00
N GLU A 78 13.08 8.64 -17.33
CA GLU A 78 12.69 7.46 -18.11
C GLU A 78 13.59 6.26 -17.78
N ALA A 79 14.91 6.45 -17.79
CA ALA A 79 15.86 5.40 -17.41
C ALA A 79 15.65 4.94 -15.95
N ALA A 80 15.49 5.87 -15.01
CA ALA A 80 15.24 5.53 -13.61
C ALA A 80 13.92 4.78 -13.41
N ARG A 81 12.88 5.12 -14.19
CA ARG A 81 11.61 4.37 -14.23
C ARG A 81 11.86 2.94 -14.71
N GLU A 82 12.53 2.74 -15.83
CA GLU A 82 12.78 1.38 -16.34
C GLU A 82 13.52 0.53 -15.30
N ARG A 83 14.57 1.06 -14.67
CA ARG A 83 15.31 0.38 -13.59
C ARG A 83 14.39 -0.04 -12.43
N MET A 84 13.40 0.78 -12.09
CA MET A 84 12.40 0.42 -11.07
C MET A 84 11.52 -0.74 -11.54
N PHE A 85 10.99 -0.69 -12.77
CA PHE A 85 10.08 -1.70 -13.31
C PHE A 85 10.75 -3.04 -13.59
N THR A 86 12.06 -3.05 -13.89
CA THR A 86 12.84 -4.26 -14.15
C THR A 86 13.45 -4.90 -12.90
N GLY A 87 13.25 -4.30 -11.72
CA GLY A 87 13.69 -4.89 -10.44
C GLY A 87 15.14 -4.59 -10.06
N GLU A 88 15.78 -3.59 -10.69
CA GLU A 88 17.10 -3.15 -10.25
C GLU A 88 17.07 -2.58 -8.82
N LYS A 89 18.22 -2.68 -8.15
CA LYS A 89 18.41 -2.21 -6.78
C LYS A 89 18.58 -0.69 -6.70
N ILE A 90 17.52 0.04 -7.05
CA ILE A 90 17.52 1.51 -7.08
C ILE A 90 17.50 2.14 -5.67
N ASN A 91 17.11 1.40 -4.64
CA ASN A 91 17.35 1.81 -3.25
C ASN A 91 18.78 1.47 -2.88
N PHE A 92 19.69 2.36 -3.30
CA PHE A 92 21.14 2.16 -3.21
C PHE A 92 21.69 2.21 -1.78
N THR A 93 20.97 2.81 -0.82
CA THR A 93 21.42 2.85 0.59
C THR A 93 21.19 1.54 1.32
N GLU A 94 20.20 0.75 0.89
CA GLU A 94 19.88 -0.55 1.49
C GLU A 94 20.17 -1.73 0.57
N ASP A 95 20.74 -1.49 -0.61
CA ASP A 95 20.94 -2.48 -1.69
C ASP A 95 19.67 -3.28 -2.02
N ARG A 96 18.57 -2.56 -2.32
CA ARG A 96 17.24 -3.18 -2.52
C ARG A 96 16.54 -2.74 -3.80
N ALA A 97 15.81 -3.69 -4.39
CA ALA A 97 14.82 -3.41 -5.43
C ALA A 97 13.61 -2.65 -4.85
N VAL A 98 12.90 -1.91 -5.69
CA VAL A 98 11.71 -1.12 -5.30
C VAL A 98 10.51 -1.53 -6.17
N LEU A 99 9.77 -2.55 -5.74
CA LEU A 99 8.81 -3.27 -6.58
C LEU A 99 7.35 -3.25 -6.09
N HIS A 100 6.86 -2.10 -5.65
CA HIS A 100 5.42 -1.94 -5.36
C HIS A 100 4.55 -2.12 -6.63
N VAL A 101 5.12 -1.93 -7.83
CA VAL A 101 4.46 -2.22 -9.12
C VAL A 101 4.22 -3.72 -9.34
N ALA A 102 5.11 -4.59 -8.87
CA ALA A 102 4.97 -6.05 -9.03
C ALA A 102 3.73 -6.58 -8.29
N LEU A 103 3.40 -5.98 -7.15
CA LEU A 103 2.23 -6.36 -6.35
C LEU A 103 0.90 -6.21 -7.10
N ARG A 104 0.81 -5.20 -7.97
CA ARG A 104 -0.37 -4.87 -8.79
C ARG A 104 -0.18 -5.22 -10.27
N ASN A 105 0.83 -6.03 -10.59
CA ASN A 105 1.10 -6.44 -11.95
C ASN A 105 0.08 -7.50 -12.41
N ARG A 106 -1.02 -7.05 -13.01
CA ARG A 106 -2.11 -7.92 -13.47
C ARG A 106 -1.79 -8.68 -14.77
N SER A 107 -0.83 -8.21 -15.56
CA SER A 107 -0.42 -8.91 -16.78
C SER A 107 0.41 -10.17 -16.47
N ASN A 108 0.92 -10.29 -15.23
CA ASN A 108 1.85 -11.34 -14.81
C ASN A 108 3.11 -11.43 -15.69
N THR A 109 3.51 -10.34 -16.34
CA THR A 109 4.82 -10.28 -16.99
C THR A 109 5.92 -10.49 -15.95
N PRO A 110 6.91 -11.37 -16.18
CA PRO A 110 7.96 -11.64 -15.20
C PRO A 110 8.71 -10.38 -14.77
N ILE A 111 8.99 -10.26 -13.47
CA ILE A 111 9.83 -9.19 -12.92
C ILE A 111 10.90 -9.86 -12.07
N LEU A 112 12.16 -9.70 -12.47
CA LEU A 112 13.27 -10.43 -11.89
C LEU A 112 13.92 -9.63 -10.76
N VAL A 113 14.22 -10.31 -9.65
CA VAL A 113 15.18 -9.82 -8.66
C VAL A 113 16.17 -10.94 -8.37
N ASP A 114 17.46 -10.60 -8.47
CA ASP A 114 18.56 -11.56 -8.33
C ASP A 114 18.36 -12.81 -9.22
N GLY A 115 17.88 -12.59 -10.45
CA GLY A 115 17.64 -13.63 -11.46
C GLY A 115 16.34 -14.44 -11.28
N LYS A 116 15.54 -14.17 -10.24
CA LYS A 116 14.31 -14.92 -9.94
C LYS A 116 13.06 -14.07 -10.15
N ASP A 117 12.07 -14.62 -10.86
CA ASP A 117 10.76 -13.97 -11.01
C ASP A 117 10.02 -13.93 -9.67
N VAL A 118 9.54 -12.74 -9.31
CA VAL A 118 8.81 -12.49 -8.06
C VAL A 118 7.30 -12.75 -8.18
N MET A 119 6.75 -12.78 -9.40
CA MET A 119 5.31 -12.87 -9.64
C MET A 119 4.64 -14.14 -9.07
N PRO A 120 5.27 -15.34 -9.11
CA PRO A 120 4.69 -16.54 -8.50
C PRO A 120 4.42 -16.39 -7.00
N GLU A 121 5.37 -15.81 -6.26
CA GLU A 121 5.22 -15.62 -4.81
C GLU A 121 4.22 -14.51 -4.47
N VAL A 122 4.17 -13.44 -5.27
CA VAL A 122 3.12 -12.40 -5.15
C VAL A 122 1.73 -13.04 -5.29
N ASN A 123 1.51 -13.82 -6.35
CA ASN A 123 0.22 -14.47 -6.59
C ASN A 123 -0.12 -15.53 -5.54
N ARG A 124 0.87 -16.29 -5.06
CA ARG A 124 0.68 -17.28 -3.99
C ARG A 124 0.17 -16.62 -2.71
N VAL A 125 0.71 -15.45 -2.35
CA VAL A 125 0.24 -14.70 -1.17
C VAL A 125 -1.14 -14.12 -1.42
N LEU A 126 -1.40 -13.52 -2.58
CA LEU A 126 -2.73 -12.99 -2.92
C LEU A 126 -3.83 -14.07 -2.84
N GLU A 127 -3.56 -15.29 -3.31
CA GLU A 127 -4.53 -16.39 -3.22
C GLU A 127 -4.73 -16.84 -1.77
N LYS A 128 -3.65 -16.91 -0.99
CA LYS A 128 -3.74 -17.18 0.45
C LYS A 128 -4.58 -16.11 1.17
N MET A 129 -4.45 -14.84 0.76
CA MET A 129 -5.20 -13.72 1.33
C MET A 129 -6.68 -13.87 0.99
N LYS A 130 -7.01 -14.12 -0.27
CA LYS A 130 -8.37 -14.36 -0.74
C LYS A 130 -9.03 -15.52 0.01
N SER A 131 -8.36 -16.67 0.14
CA SER A 131 -8.87 -17.82 0.88
C SER A 131 -9.15 -17.47 2.34
N PHE A 132 -8.23 -16.78 3.01
CA PHE A 132 -8.44 -16.33 4.39
C PHE A 132 -9.62 -15.36 4.52
N CYS A 133 -9.70 -14.36 3.64
CA CYS A 133 -10.78 -13.38 3.63
C CYS A 133 -12.15 -14.05 3.44
N GLN A 134 -12.24 -15.01 2.51
CA GLN A 134 -13.47 -15.76 2.28
C GLN A 134 -13.93 -16.51 3.53
N ARG A 135 -13.00 -17.19 4.22
CA ARG A 135 -13.32 -17.95 5.45
C ARG A 135 -13.78 -17.03 6.59
N VAL A 136 -13.15 -15.87 6.76
CA VAL A 136 -13.56 -14.88 7.78
C VAL A 136 -14.92 -14.29 7.45
N ARG A 137 -15.11 -13.80 6.22
CA ARG A 137 -16.34 -13.13 5.79
C ARG A 137 -17.55 -14.06 5.71
N SER A 138 -17.36 -15.31 5.29
CA SER A 138 -18.44 -16.31 5.29
C SER A 138 -18.85 -16.76 6.70
N GLY A 139 -18.04 -16.42 7.70
CA GLY A 139 -18.18 -16.92 9.06
C GLY A 139 -17.75 -18.38 9.23
N GLU A 140 -17.09 -19.00 8.25
CA GLU A 140 -16.49 -20.34 8.38
C GLU A 140 -15.34 -20.32 9.41
N TRP A 141 -14.54 -19.24 9.42
CA TRP A 141 -13.52 -19.03 10.42
C TRP A 141 -14.19 -18.72 11.77
N LYS A 142 -14.07 -19.66 12.71
CA LYS A 142 -14.64 -19.53 14.05
C LYS A 142 -13.60 -19.09 15.06
N GLY A 143 -14.03 -18.25 15.99
CA GLY A 143 -13.31 -17.97 17.23
C GLY A 143 -13.26 -19.19 18.16
N TYR A 144 -12.65 -19.01 19.32
CA TYR A 144 -12.39 -20.10 20.26
C TYR A 144 -13.66 -20.73 20.82
N SER A 145 -14.76 -19.96 20.91
CA SER A 145 -16.08 -20.43 21.34
C SER A 145 -16.98 -20.92 20.21
N GLY A 146 -16.50 -20.94 18.97
CA GLY A 146 -17.30 -21.34 17.80
C GLY A 146 -18.10 -20.21 17.14
N LYS A 147 -18.06 -18.99 17.67
CA LYS A 147 -18.71 -17.81 17.06
C LYS A 147 -17.96 -17.34 15.81
N ALA A 148 -18.68 -16.76 14.86
CA ALA A 148 -18.07 -16.10 13.70
C ALA A 148 -17.36 -14.80 14.13
N ILE A 149 -16.36 -14.38 13.36
CA ILE A 149 -15.64 -13.12 13.58
C ILE A 149 -16.53 -11.94 13.17
N THR A 150 -16.68 -10.97 14.07
CA THR A 150 -17.45 -9.73 13.84
C THR A 150 -16.57 -8.49 13.77
N ASP A 151 -15.37 -8.56 14.35
CA ASP A 151 -14.44 -7.45 14.48
C ASP A 151 -13.04 -7.88 14.06
N VAL A 152 -12.39 -7.08 13.23
CA VAL A 152 -11.01 -7.25 12.79
C VAL A 152 -10.21 -6.04 13.27
N ILE A 153 -9.13 -6.28 13.99
CA ILE A 153 -8.31 -5.25 14.61
C ILE A 153 -6.92 -5.30 13.98
N ASN A 154 -6.56 -4.27 13.21
CA ASN A 154 -5.21 -4.09 12.72
C ASN A 154 -4.35 -3.42 13.80
N ILE A 155 -3.27 -4.08 14.19
CA ILE A 155 -2.25 -3.53 15.10
C ILE A 155 -0.98 -3.31 14.30
N GLY A 156 -0.61 -2.06 14.08
CA GLY A 156 0.56 -1.67 13.29
C GLY A 156 0.75 -0.15 13.34
N ILE A 157 1.95 0.33 12.99
CA ILE A 157 2.25 1.78 12.96
C ILE A 157 2.81 2.22 11.61
N GLY A 158 2.61 3.49 11.27
CA GLY A 158 3.14 4.11 10.05
C GLY A 158 2.58 3.46 8.78
N GLY A 159 3.47 2.86 7.97
CA GLY A 159 3.07 2.19 6.73
C GLY A 159 2.15 0.98 6.94
N SER A 160 2.19 0.35 8.12
CA SER A 160 1.32 -0.77 8.49
C SER A 160 -0.07 -0.35 8.99
N ASP A 161 -0.36 0.95 9.04
CA ASP A 161 -1.60 1.50 9.61
C ASP A 161 -2.31 2.47 8.65
N LEU A 162 -1.62 3.54 8.24
CA LEU A 162 -2.23 4.66 7.53
C LEU A 162 -2.86 4.27 6.19
N GLY A 163 -2.21 3.37 5.44
CA GLY A 163 -2.74 2.89 4.16
C GLY A 163 -4.08 2.16 4.35
N PRO A 164 -4.09 1.05 5.11
CA PRO A 164 -5.32 0.32 5.39
C PRO A 164 -6.44 1.16 6.04
N LEU A 165 -6.11 2.07 6.97
CA LEU A 165 -7.09 2.99 7.56
C LEU A 165 -7.71 3.91 6.50
N MET A 166 -6.88 4.56 5.69
CA MET A 166 -7.35 5.50 4.68
C MET A 166 -8.26 4.82 3.65
N VAL A 167 -7.89 3.63 3.16
CA VAL A 167 -8.67 2.96 2.12
C VAL A 167 -9.99 2.41 2.67
N THR A 168 -10.00 1.83 3.87
CA THR A 168 -11.24 1.33 4.49
C THR A 168 -12.24 2.44 4.80
N GLU A 169 -11.78 3.63 5.16
CA GLU A 169 -12.64 4.80 5.34
C GLU A 169 -13.13 5.35 3.98
N ALA A 170 -12.27 5.44 2.97
CA ALA A 170 -12.67 5.90 1.63
C ALA A 170 -13.67 4.95 0.94
N LEU A 171 -13.56 3.64 1.20
CA LEU A 171 -14.40 2.60 0.61
C LEU A 171 -15.51 2.08 1.54
N LYS A 172 -15.83 2.82 2.61
CA LYS A 172 -16.89 2.46 3.57
C LYS A 172 -18.21 2.03 2.94
N PRO A 173 -18.73 2.66 1.85
CA PRO A 173 -19.99 2.24 1.24
C PRO A 173 -19.99 0.79 0.71
N TYR A 174 -18.82 0.21 0.48
CA TYR A 174 -18.69 -1.15 -0.04
C TYR A 174 -18.54 -2.21 1.08
N SER A 175 -18.63 -1.82 2.36
CA SER A 175 -18.34 -2.69 3.50
C SER A 175 -19.53 -3.43 4.10
N ALA A 176 -20.72 -3.39 3.48
CA ALA A 176 -21.99 -3.82 4.08
C ALA A 176 -22.01 -5.27 4.61
N GLU A 177 -21.23 -6.17 4.00
CA GLU A 177 -21.19 -7.60 4.35
C GLU A 177 -19.88 -8.01 5.06
N GLY A 178 -19.06 -7.04 5.48
CA GLY A 178 -17.76 -7.29 6.13
C GLY A 178 -17.81 -7.20 7.66
N PRO A 179 -16.81 -7.76 8.37
CA PRO A 179 -16.60 -7.48 9.79
C PRO A 179 -16.28 -5.98 9.99
N ARG A 180 -16.55 -5.47 11.20
CA ARG A 180 -16.07 -4.13 11.59
C ARG A 180 -14.55 -4.13 11.63
N VAL A 181 -13.95 -3.04 11.20
CA VAL A 181 -12.49 -2.87 11.17
C VAL A 181 -12.07 -1.80 12.18
N TRP A 182 -11.02 -2.12 12.94
CA TRP A 182 -10.45 -1.25 13.97
C TRP A 182 -8.95 -1.12 13.74
N PHE A 183 -8.39 0.02 14.12
CA PHE A 183 -6.98 0.34 13.93
C PHE A 183 -6.37 0.75 15.26
N VAL A 184 -5.26 0.11 15.64
CA VAL A 184 -4.48 0.41 16.84
C VAL A 184 -3.03 0.60 16.42
N SER A 185 -2.53 1.81 16.59
CA SER A 185 -1.19 2.19 16.09
C SER A 185 -0.33 2.88 17.12
N ASN A 186 -0.87 3.90 17.77
CA ASN A 186 -0.18 4.62 18.84
C ASN A 186 0.22 3.69 20.01
N ILE A 187 1.41 3.93 20.59
CA ILE A 187 1.90 3.25 21.80
C ILE A 187 1.22 3.75 23.08
N ASP A 188 0.60 4.94 23.04
CA ASP A 188 -0.27 5.40 24.12
C ASP A 188 -1.36 4.35 24.41
N GLY A 189 -1.32 3.80 25.63
CA GLY A 189 -2.20 2.72 26.09
C GLY A 189 -3.69 3.06 25.97
N THR A 190 -4.04 4.35 25.91
CA THR A 190 -5.41 4.80 25.64
C THR A 190 -5.96 4.21 24.33
N HIS A 191 -5.11 4.10 23.31
CA HIS A 191 -5.54 3.65 21.98
C HIS A 191 -6.01 2.20 22.00
N ILE A 192 -5.23 1.31 22.61
CA ILE A 192 -5.60 -0.09 22.72
C ILE A 192 -6.70 -0.29 23.76
N ALA A 193 -6.64 0.39 24.91
CA ALA A 193 -7.62 0.25 25.97
C ALA A 193 -9.04 0.61 25.52
N LYS A 194 -9.22 1.76 24.85
CA LYS A 194 -10.54 2.17 24.34
C LYS A 194 -11.09 1.21 23.29
N THR A 195 -10.20 0.63 22.48
CA THR A 195 -10.57 -0.30 21.42
C THR A 195 -11.03 -1.61 22.04
N LEU A 196 -10.23 -2.21 22.92
CA LEU A 196 -10.55 -3.46 23.60
C LEU A 196 -11.82 -3.37 24.47
N ALA A 197 -12.11 -2.21 25.07
CA ALA A 197 -13.33 -1.99 25.83
C ALA A 197 -14.62 -2.14 25.01
N SER A 198 -14.54 -2.02 23.68
CA SER A 198 -15.68 -2.13 22.75
C SER A 198 -15.78 -3.51 22.08
N LEU A 199 -14.90 -4.46 22.43
CA LEU A 199 -14.70 -5.71 21.70
C LEU A 199 -15.06 -6.94 22.53
N ASN A 200 -15.48 -8.01 21.84
CA ASN A 200 -15.71 -9.32 22.43
C ASN A 200 -14.56 -10.28 22.07
N PRO A 201 -13.83 -10.86 23.05
CA PRO A 201 -12.76 -11.82 22.80
C PRO A 201 -13.16 -13.04 21.95
N GLU A 202 -14.43 -13.44 21.99
CA GLU A 202 -14.95 -14.59 21.25
C GLU A 202 -15.10 -14.36 19.74
N SER A 203 -15.22 -13.09 19.30
CA SER A 203 -15.52 -12.72 17.91
C SER A 203 -14.57 -11.66 17.34
N SER A 204 -13.46 -11.39 18.02
CA SER A 204 -12.44 -10.41 17.59
C SER A 204 -11.20 -11.10 17.00
N LEU A 205 -10.78 -10.70 15.81
CA LEU A 205 -9.58 -11.18 15.13
C LEU A 205 -8.53 -10.07 15.06
N PHE A 206 -7.36 -10.32 15.63
CA PHE A 206 -6.23 -9.40 15.65
C PHE A 206 -5.26 -9.69 14.53
N ILE A 207 -4.80 -8.64 13.87
CA ILE A 207 -3.87 -8.71 12.75
C ILE A 207 -2.66 -7.87 13.06
N ILE A 208 -1.54 -8.54 13.29
CA ILE A 208 -0.30 -7.91 13.72
C ILE A 208 0.53 -7.57 12.48
N ALA A 209 0.56 -6.29 12.13
CA ALA A 209 1.15 -5.78 10.91
C ALA A 209 2.51 -5.11 11.18
N SER A 210 3.60 -5.87 11.03
CA SER A 210 4.96 -5.35 11.21
C SER A 210 5.95 -6.06 10.29
N LYS A 211 6.58 -5.29 9.39
CA LYS A 211 7.61 -5.79 8.46
C LYS A 211 8.72 -6.54 9.19
N THR A 212 9.27 -5.93 10.25
CA THR A 212 10.37 -6.49 11.03
C THR A 212 9.91 -7.43 12.14
N PHE A 213 8.66 -7.31 12.58
CA PHE A 213 8.11 -7.98 13.76
C PHE A 213 8.86 -7.65 15.06
N THR A 214 9.53 -6.50 15.08
CA THR A 214 10.29 -5.97 16.22
C THR A 214 9.93 -4.54 16.57
N THR A 215 9.03 -3.91 15.80
CA THR A 215 8.55 -2.55 16.04
C THR A 215 7.93 -2.45 17.43
N GLN A 216 8.52 -1.63 18.31
CA GLN A 216 8.21 -1.61 19.73
C GLN A 216 6.71 -1.34 19.95
N GLU A 217 6.17 -0.31 19.31
CA GLU A 217 4.78 0.10 19.43
C GLU A 217 3.81 -1.00 19.02
N THR A 218 4.11 -1.68 17.89
CA THR A 218 3.27 -2.75 17.37
C THR A 218 3.32 -3.99 18.24
N ILE A 219 4.51 -4.40 18.70
CA ILE A 219 4.68 -5.61 19.51
C ILE A 219 4.12 -5.41 20.91
N THR A 220 4.35 -4.26 21.55
CA THR A 220 3.76 -3.94 22.85
C THR A 220 2.23 -3.98 22.79
N ASN A 221 1.61 -3.32 21.80
CA ASN A 221 0.16 -3.39 21.61
C ASN A 221 -0.32 -4.82 21.33
N ALA A 222 0.41 -5.59 20.53
CA ALA A 222 0.05 -6.98 20.23
C ALA A 222 0.13 -7.89 21.46
N GLU A 223 1.12 -7.68 22.33
CA GLU A 223 1.26 -8.39 23.61
C GLU A 223 0.12 -8.00 24.57
N THR A 224 -0.22 -6.72 24.68
CA THR A 224 -1.39 -6.26 25.46
C THR A 224 -2.70 -6.86 24.96
N ALA A 225 -2.93 -6.92 23.64
CA ALA A 225 -4.12 -7.56 23.07
C ALA A 225 -4.15 -9.07 23.35
N LYS A 226 -2.99 -9.75 23.28
CA LYS A 226 -2.88 -11.19 23.58
C LYS A 226 -3.15 -11.48 25.06
N GLU A 227 -2.62 -10.67 25.97
CA GLU A 227 -2.90 -10.79 27.41
C GLU A 227 -4.39 -10.62 27.69
N TRP A 228 -5.00 -9.55 27.16
CA TRP A 228 -6.45 -9.32 27.26
C TRP A 228 -7.28 -10.50 26.74
N PHE A 229 -6.89 -11.07 25.60
CA PHE A 229 -7.58 -12.22 25.01
C PHE A 229 -7.47 -13.47 25.92
N LEU A 230 -6.28 -13.75 26.45
CA LEU A 230 -6.02 -14.93 27.28
C LEU A 230 -6.70 -14.88 28.65
N LEU A 231 -7.00 -13.69 29.18
CA LEU A 231 -7.83 -13.57 30.39
C LEU A 231 -9.22 -14.20 30.21
N SER A 232 -9.76 -14.16 28.99
CA SER A 232 -11.07 -14.72 28.65
C SER A 232 -10.98 -16.15 28.10
N ALA A 233 -10.09 -16.39 27.12
CA ALA A 233 -9.97 -17.69 26.48
C ALA A 233 -9.35 -18.76 27.39
N LYS A 234 -8.43 -18.37 28.29
CA LYS A 234 -7.71 -19.23 29.24
C LYS A 234 -6.99 -20.45 28.62
N ASP A 235 -6.87 -20.46 27.29
CA ASP A 235 -6.18 -21.48 26.52
C ASP A 235 -5.21 -20.80 25.54
N PRO A 236 -3.90 -20.94 25.73
CA PRO A 236 -2.90 -20.46 24.78
C PRO A 236 -3.12 -20.94 23.35
N SER A 237 -3.65 -22.15 23.15
CA SER A 237 -3.90 -22.73 21.81
C SER A 237 -4.91 -21.92 21.00
N ALA A 238 -5.84 -21.23 21.69
CA ALA A 238 -6.88 -20.41 21.09
C ALA A 238 -6.33 -19.18 20.35
N VAL A 239 -5.11 -18.72 20.67
CA VAL A 239 -4.45 -17.59 19.98
C VAL A 239 -4.37 -17.82 18.47
N ALA A 240 -4.18 -19.07 18.03
CA ALA A 240 -4.09 -19.40 16.61
C ALA A 240 -5.37 -19.11 15.80
N LYS A 241 -6.52 -19.03 16.48
CA LYS A 241 -7.82 -18.68 15.89
C LYS A 241 -8.08 -17.17 15.87
N HIS A 242 -7.36 -16.39 16.69
CA HIS A 242 -7.65 -14.97 16.92
C HIS A 242 -6.51 -14.04 16.54
N PHE A 243 -5.32 -14.55 16.20
CA PHE A 243 -4.19 -13.73 15.84
C PHE A 243 -3.57 -14.22 14.52
N VAL A 244 -3.44 -13.30 13.57
CA VAL A 244 -2.71 -13.49 12.32
C VAL A 244 -1.64 -12.41 12.15
N ALA A 245 -0.63 -12.66 11.32
CA ALA A 245 0.52 -11.77 11.20
C ALA A 245 0.86 -11.45 9.74
N LEU A 246 1.20 -10.19 9.52
CA LEU A 246 1.70 -9.64 8.25
C LEU A 246 3.14 -9.21 8.48
N SER A 247 4.09 -10.01 7.98
CA SER A 247 5.51 -9.78 8.23
C SER A 247 6.38 -10.49 7.21
N THR A 248 7.55 -9.91 6.92
CA THR A 248 8.61 -10.57 6.16
C THR A 248 9.52 -11.41 7.06
N ASN A 249 9.46 -11.23 8.39
CA ASN A 249 10.38 -11.82 9.34
C ASN A 249 9.79 -13.07 10.01
N THR A 250 9.84 -14.20 9.30
CA THR A 250 9.30 -15.48 9.77
C THR A 250 10.05 -16.04 10.98
N SER A 251 11.36 -15.76 11.11
CA SER A 251 12.19 -16.26 12.21
C SER A 251 11.84 -15.57 13.52
N THR A 252 11.78 -14.24 13.57
CA THR A 252 11.38 -13.51 14.78
C THR A 252 9.96 -13.82 15.19
N LEU A 253 9.05 -13.98 14.23
CA LEU A 253 7.68 -14.41 14.51
C LEU A 253 7.63 -15.78 15.20
N ARG A 254 8.35 -16.77 14.66
CA ARG A 254 8.42 -18.13 15.25
C ARG A 254 9.12 -18.14 16.60
N MET A 255 10.14 -17.31 16.80
CA MET A 255 10.85 -17.20 18.07
C MET A 255 9.97 -16.59 19.17
N ARG A 256 9.24 -15.51 18.87
CA ARG A 256 8.37 -14.84 19.83
C ARG A 256 7.11 -15.66 20.12
N TRP A 257 6.49 -16.28 19.11
CA TRP A 257 5.24 -17.04 19.25
C TRP A 257 5.30 -18.44 18.59
N PRO A 258 6.06 -19.39 19.17
CA PRO A 258 6.41 -20.67 18.54
C PRO A 258 5.28 -21.69 18.35
N LYS A 259 4.17 -21.59 19.08
CA LYS A 259 3.13 -22.65 19.13
C LYS A 259 1.71 -22.23 18.69
N TYR A 260 1.50 -20.97 18.31
CA TYR A 260 0.15 -20.40 18.31
C TYR A 260 -0.23 -19.63 17.04
N TRP A 261 0.34 -19.98 15.88
CA TRP A 261 0.01 -19.31 14.63
C TRP A 261 -0.44 -20.27 13.55
N SER A 262 -1.66 -20.06 13.05
CA SER A 262 -2.15 -20.77 11.87
C SER A 262 -1.79 -20.06 10.56
N PHE A 263 -1.61 -18.73 10.54
CA PHE A 263 -1.50 -17.98 9.27
C PHE A 263 -0.56 -16.76 9.33
N SER A 264 0.53 -16.80 8.56
CA SER A 264 1.41 -15.65 8.27
C SER A 264 1.40 -15.31 6.79
N PHE A 265 1.27 -14.02 6.46
CA PHE A 265 1.51 -13.49 5.12
C PHE A 265 2.91 -12.87 5.08
N SER A 266 3.82 -13.57 4.40
CA SER A 266 5.13 -13.04 4.02
C SER A 266 5.16 -12.96 2.51
N ILE A 267 5.19 -11.74 1.97
CA ILE A 267 5.52 -11.50 0.56
C ILE A 267 7.02 -11.20 0.54
N SER A 268 7.82 -12.25 0.72
CA SER A 268 9.26 -12.21 0.49
C SER A 268 9.57 -13.31 -0.53
N PRO A 269 9.98 -12.98 -1.76
CA PRO A 269 10.28 -13.94 -2.83
C PRO A 269 11.39 -14.96 -2.48
N CYS A 270 12.11 -14.76 -1.37
CA CYS A 270 13.07 -15.69 -0.84
C CYS A 270 13.23 -15.49 0.68
N ASN A 271 13.53 -16.57 1.42
CA ASN A 271 14.02 -16.52 2.80
C ASN A 271 15.36 -15.77 2.91
N GLU A 272 16.04 -15.53 1.79
CA GLU A 272 17.35 -14.87 1.73
C GLU A 272 17.27 -13.34 1.62
N HIS A 273 16.11 -12.77 1.25
CA HIS A 273 15.96 -11.32 1.05
C HIS A 273 14.69 -10.76 1.73
N PRO A 274 14.65 -10.71 3.07
CA PRO A 274 13.53 -10.14 3.83
C PRO A 274 13.44 -8.64 3.55
N GLY A 275 12.50 -8.24 2.68
CA GLY A 275 12.15 -6.83 2.53
C GLY A 275 11.86 -6.33 1.12
N LEU A 276 11.81 -7.23 0.14
CA LEU A 276 11.55 -6.98 -1.28
C LEU A 276 10.27 -6.18 -1.59
N ILE A 277 9.33 -6.15 -0.65
CA ILE A 277 8.01 -5.58 -0.87
C ILE A 277 7.71 -4.56 0.22
N SER A 278 7.52 -3.31 -0.20
CA SER A 278 6.90 -2.29 0.65
C SER A 278 5.46 -2.71 0.92
N PHE A 279 5.11 -2.90 2.19
CA PHE A 279 3.75 -3.18 2.64
C PHE A 279 2.87 -1.95 2.33
N ARG A 280 2.22 -1.98 1.17
CA ARG A 280 1.19 -1.00 0.76
C ARG A 280 0.16 -1.64 -0.17
N MET A 281 -0.46 -2.74 0.24
CA MET A 281 -1.55 -3.34 -0.54
C MET A 281 -2.74 -3.78 0.32
N ASP A 282 -3.88 -3.12 0.13
CA ASP A 282 -5.23 -3.57 -0.26
C ASP A 282 -5.83 -4.86 0.34
N TRP A 283 -5.28 -5.40 1.42
CA TRP A 283 -5.75 -6.64 2.02
C TRP A 283 -6.98 -6.43 2.92
N LEU A 284 -7.04 -5.29 3.60
CA LEU A 284 -8.24 -4.87 4.34
C LEU A 284 -9.38 -4.50 3.39
N ASP A 285 -9.09 -4.15 2.13
CA ASP A 285 -10.12 -4.00 1.10
C ASP A 285 -10.75 -5.35 0.75
N LEU A 286 -9.96 -6.43 0.68
CA LEU A 286 -10.50 -7.78 0.48
C LEU A 286 -11.32 -8.29 1.68
N LEU A 287 -11.00 -7.84 2.90
CA LEU A 287 -11.76 -8.18 4.11
C LEU A 287 -12.98 -7.30 4.31
N ALA A 288 -12.92 -6.01 3.98
CA ALA A 288 -13.98 -5.04 4.21
C ALA A 288 -14.93 -4.97 3.00
N VAL A 289 -14.42 -4.91 1.78
CA VAL A 289 -15.17 -4.55 0.56
C VAL A 289 -15.59 -5.79 -0.25
N GLN A 290 -16.91 -5.97 -0.42
CA GLN A 290 -17.46 -6.91 -1.42
C GLN A 290 -17.80 -6.17 -2.71
N GLY A 291 -17.53 -6.80 -3.86
CA GLY A 291 -18.25 -6.49 -5.10
C GLY A 291 -17.48 -5.71 -6.16
N THR A 292 -16.58 -4.78 -5.82
CA THR A 292 -15.90 -3.94 -6.84
C THR A 292 -14.59 -4.53 -7.37
N LEU A 293 -13.99 -5.48 -6.65
CA LEU A 293 -12.85 -6.20 -7.20
C LEU A 293 -13.28 -7.18 -8.30
N LYS A 294 -14.53 -7.63 -8.45
CA LYS A 294 -14.89 -8.49 -9.59
C LYS A 294 -14.76 -7.79 -10.96
N SER A 295 -15.00 -6.48 -11.05
CA SER A 295 -14.78 -5.72 -12.28
C SER A 295 -13.31 -5.29 -12.46
N LEU A 296 -12.58 -5.06 -11.37
CA LEU A 296 -11.14 -4.78 -11.36
C LEU A 296 -10.23 -6.04 -11.50
N LEU A 297 -10.75 -7.23 -11.21
CA LEU A 297 -10.06 -8.53 -11.28
C LEU A 297 -10.34 -9.28 -12.59
N SER A 298 -11.20 -8.75 -13.47
CA SER A 298 -11.44 -9.29 -14.81
C SER A 298 -10.20 -9.04 -15.69
N PRO A 299 -9.63 -10.07 -16.34
CA PRO A 299 -8.55 -9.87 -17.30
C PRO A 299 -9.11 -9.16 -18.54
N VAL A 300 -8.83 -7.87 -18.68
CA VAL A 300 -8.99 -7.20 -19.98
C VAL A 300 -7.87 -7.71 -20.88
N LYS A 301 -8.24 -8.60 -21.80
CA LYS A 301 -7.44 -8.91 -23.00
C LYS A 301 -7.36 -7.63 -23.84
N GLY A 302 -6.15 -7.13 -24.05
CA GLY A 302 -5.83 -6.18 -25.11
C GLY A 302 -5.61 -4.74 -24.64
N LEU A 303 -4.33 -4.36 -24.61
CA LEU A 303 -3.70 -3.17 -25.22
C LEU A 303 -2.36 -2.99 -24.48
N MET A 304 -1.26 -3.51 -25.02
CA MET A 304 -0.31 -2.76 -25.85
C MET A 304 -0.02 -1.35 -25.33
N THR A 305 1.19 -1.20 -24.77
CA THR A 305 2.06 -0.01 -24.81
C THR A 305 1.38 1.35 -24.71
N PHE A 306 1.47 2.01 -23.54
CA PHE A 306 1.57 3.47 -23.48
C PHE A 306 2.39 3.96 -22.27
N PHE A 307 3.50 4.63 -22.62
CA PHE A 307 4.47 5.49 -21.91
C PHE A 307 5.43 4.92 -20.87
#